data_AF-A0A3N5VTL0-F1
#
_entry.id   AF-A0A3N5VTL0-F1
#
_cell.length_a   1.000
_cell.length_b   1.000
_cell.length_c   1.000
_cell.angle_alpha   90.00
_cell.angle_beta   90.00
_cell.angle_gamma   90.00
#
_symmetry.space_group_name_H-M   'P 1'
#
loop_
_entity.id
_entity.type
_entity.pdbx_description
1 polymer ?
#
loop_
_entity_poly.entity_id
_entity_poly.type
_entity_poly.pdbx_seq_one_letter_code
_entity_poly.pdbx_strand_id
1 'polypeptide(L)'
;MNSLILASFVGSYMLSNQMRGRAIRTQEGNPTKTANIWHLVCQEEDAKEFNEDMETLARRFKSFAGVSFTGSRIESGLERLGLGRPPYGKTRMDHINGVMMQRARDRARLITDWEQALGSDETRGMVEQVAASQLALPRDFVFRNTILAVLWQAWFWGVSTFGFLMQSSERSSRNMSLKVSLLMLAIFAAIAALAAVPKCIKALWLFLWHGSVASSMKQIGKALVKSLAQAEVIETNSRQLKVVARQQEYGLVSCSLKGATTRERSIFLEALQEVLGPIENPRYVLVRKSPLGWLMRKDYHAVPAPLARNKELAEHFRRMWARYVGPTQLVYTRTPEGRSFLLKARAHSMAKSFQRQAERLRSWQ
;
A
#
# COMPACT_ATOMS: atom_id res chain seq x y z
N MET A 1 14.68 -32.04 -20.09
CA MET A 1 14.05 -32.33 -18.78
C MET A 1 12.75 -31.52 -18.68
N ASN A 2 11.64 -32.20 -18.39
CA ASN A 2 10.29 -31.56 -18.36
C ASN A 2 9.73 -31.45 -16.93
N SER A 3 10.39 -32.05 -15.95
CA SER A 3 10.03 -31.92 -14.54
C SER A 3 11.30 -31.97 -13.69
N LEU A 4 11.36 -31.09 -12.70
CA LEU A 4 12.42 -31.01 -11.70
C LEU A 4 11.77 -30.90 -10.32
N ILE A 5 12.12 -31.79 -9.40
CA ILE A 5 11.64 -31.75 -8.02
C ILE A 5 12.78 -31.24 -7.13
N LEU A 6 12.57 -30.08 -6.51
CA LEU A 6 13.54 -29.46 -5.62
C LEU A 6 13.27 -29.90 -4.19
N ALA A 7 13.88 -31.01 -3.80
CA ALA A 7 13.92 -31.51 -2.42
C ALA A 7 15.14 -30.92 -1.67
N SER A 8 15.25 -29.59 -1.63
CA SER A 8 16.38 -28.92 -0.96
C SER A 8 15.91 -27.72 -0.15
N PHE A 9 16.46 -27.57 1.05
CA PHE A 9 16.27 -26.39 1.91
C PHE A 9 17.16 -25.20 1.49
N VAL A 10 17.92 -25.32 0.39
CA VAL A 10 18.89 -24.30 -0.04
C VAL A 10 18.19 -23.00 -0.36
N GLY A 11 18.32 -22.01 0.53
CA GLY A 11 17.67 -20.70 0.42
C GLY A 11 18.39 -19.69 -0.48
N SER A 12 19.63 -19.99 -0.94
CA SER A 12 20.39 -19.04 -1.76
C SER A 12 19.83 -18.95 -3.18
N TYR A 13 19.64 -17.72 -3.67
CA TYR A 13 19.13 -17.44 -5.01
C TYR A 13 20.00 -18.06 -6.11
N MET A 14 21.33 -17.99 -5.95
CA MET A 14 22.28 -18.51 -6.92
C MET A 14 22.15 -20.03 -7.11
N LEU A 15 22.15 -20.79 -6.02
CA LEU A 15 22.04 -22.26 -6.09
C LEU A 15 20.67 -22.67 -6.61
N SER A 16 19.60 -21.99 -6.17
CA SER A 16 18.27 -22.26 -6.68
C SER A 16 18.14 -21.98 -8.18
N ASN A 17 18.78 -20.93 -8.70
CA ASN A 17 18.80 -20.65 -10.13
C ASN A 17 19.65 -21.64 -10.94
N GLN A 18 20.79 -22.09 -10.41
CA GLN A 18 21.58 -23.13 -11.08
C GLN A 18 20.78 -24.43 -11.25
N MET A 19 20.07 -24.87 -10.21
CA MET A 19 19.23 -26.06 -10.29
C MET A 19 18.08 -25.87 -11.29
N ARG A 20 17.36 -24.73 -11.21
CA ARG A 20 16.28 -24.39 -12.15
C ARG A 20 16.77 -24.30 -13.59
N GLY A 21 17.99 -23.81 -13.80
CA GLY A 21 18.68 -23.70 -15.08
C GLY A 21 18.69 -25.01 -15.88
N ARG A 22 18.73 -26.15 -15.20
CA ARG A 22 18.68 -27.48 -15.85
C ARG A 22 17.32 -27.77 -16.49
N ALA A 23 16.25 -27.26 -15.89
CA ALA A 23 14.89 -27.47 -16.37
C ALA A 23 14.44 -26.42 -17.39
N ILE A 24 14.95 -25.19 -17.36
CA ILE A 24 14.44 -24.08 -18.20
C ILE A 24 15.14 -23.90 -19.55
N ARG A 25 16.20 -24.64 -19.85
CA ARG A 25 16.91 -24.56 -21.14
C ARG A 25 15.97 -24.80 -22.32
N THR A 26 16.17 -24.05 -23.40
CA THR A 26 15.50 -24.33 -24.68
C THR A 26 15.91 -25.71 -25.18
N GLN A 27 15.03 -26.33 -25.96
CA GLN A 27 15.30 -27.61 -26.62
C GLN A 27 15.24 -27.37 -28.12
N GLU A 28 16.36 -27.63 -28.80
CA GLU A 28 16.41 -27.58 -30.26
C GLU A 28 15.38 -28.54 -30.87
N GLY A 29 14.66 -28.08 -31.90
CA GLY A 29 13.57 -28.84 -32.53
C GLY A 29 12.26 -28.92 -31.72
N ASN A 30 12.18 -28.34 -30.52
CA ASN A 30 10.96 -28.35 -29.70
C ASN A 30 10.66 -26.95 -29.10
N PRO A 31 10.04 -26.05 -29.88
CA PRO A 31 9.74 -24.69 -29.42
C PRO A 31 8.66 -24.64 -28.34
N THR A 32 7.78 -25.64 -28.27
CA THR A 32 6.68 -25.73 -27.29
C THR A 32 7.09 -26.45 -26.00
N LYS A 33 8.40 -26.64 -25.79
CA LYS A 33 8.93 -27.32 -24.62
C LYS A 33 8.59 -26.55 -23.34
N THR A 34 7.85 -27.22 -22.47
CA THR A 34 7.53 -26.74 -21.11
C THR A 34 8.23 -27.58 -20.06
N ALA A 35 8.48 -26.99 -18.89
CA ALA A 35 9.05 -27.71 -17.75
C ALA A 35 8.41 -27.24 -16.44
N ASN A 36 8.08 -28.20 -15.57
CA ASN A 36 7.58 -27.94 -14.24
C ASN A 36 8.70 -28.01 -13.21
N ILE A 37 8.73 -27.06 -12.28
CA ILE A 37 9.68 -27.03 -11.18
C ILE A 37 8.87 -27.13 -9.90
N TRP A 38 8.98 -28.27 -9.22
CA TRP A 38 8.26 -28.57 -8.00
C TRP A 38 9.07 -28.13 -6.80
N HIS A 39 8.40 -27.45 -5.87
CA HIS A 39 8.94 -27.10 -4.57
C HIS A 39 8.16 -27.88 -3.52
N LEU A 40 8.87 -28.67 -2.73
CA LEU A 40 8.28 -29.42 -1.63
C LEU A 40 8.25 -28.56 -0.38
N VAL A 41 7.21 -28.74 0.42
CA VAL A 41 7.05 -28.07 1.71
C VAL A 41 6.40 -29.05 2.68
N CYS A 42 6.99 -29.21 3.86
CA CYS A 42 6.41 -30.00 4.92
C CYS A 42 5.61 -29.06 5.82
N GLN A 43 4.38 -29.43 6.17
CA GLN A 43 3.54 -28.69 7.11
C GLN A 43 2.85 -29.68 8.03
N GLU A 44 2.82 -29.37 9.32
CA GLU A 44 2.07 -30.16 10.30
C GLU A 44 0.56 -29.96 10.09
N GLU A 45 -0.21 -31.03 10.26
CA GLU A 45 -1.66 -31.04 10.03
C GLU A 45 -2.40 -30.06 10.97
N ASP A 46 -1.94 -29.94 12.21
CA ASP A 46 -2.53 -29.11 13.28
C ASP A 46 -1.75 -27.82 13.56
N ALA A 47 -0.88 -27.40 12.63
CA ALA A 47 -0.09 -26.19 12.79
C ALA A 47 -1.01 -24.97 13.00
N LYS A 48 -0.83 -24.28 14.12
CA LYS A 48 -1.51 -23.01 14.42
C LYS A 48 -0.76 -21.80 13.88
N GLU A 49 0.54 -21.97 13.63
CA GLU A 49 1.44 -20.91 13.19
C GLU A 49 2.17 -21.30 11.89
N PHE A 50 2.81 -20.30 11.30
CA PHE A 50 3.57 -20.44 10.07
C PHE A 50 4.90 -21.14 10.38
N ASN A 51 5.14 -22.32 9.78
CA ASN A 51 6.36 -23.07 10.04
C ASN A 51 7.54 -22.60 9.17
N GLU A 52 8.76 -22.96 9.58
CA GLU A 52 10.01 -22.53 8.92
C GLU A 52 10.09 -22.97 7.45
N ASP A 53 9.55 -24.14 7.13
CA ASP A 53 9.47 -24.68 5.77
C ASP A 53 8.60 -23.81 4.86
N MET A 54 7.42 -23.39 5.33
CA MET A 54 6.54 -22.48 4.60
C MET A 54 7.15 -21.07 4.49
N GLU A 55 7.86 -20.59 5.51
CA GLU A 55 8.62 -19.33 5.43
C GLU A 55 9.69 -19.37 4.34
N THR A 56 10.42 -20.48 4.28
CA THR A 56 11.46 -20.70 3.28
C THR A 56 10.87 -20.78 1.87
N LEU A 57 9.73 -21.46 1.72
CA LEU A 57 8.98 -21.49 0.45
C LEU A 57 8.53 -20.08 0.04
N ALA A 58 7.91 -19.33 0.95
CA ALA A 58 7.41 -17.99 0.68
C ALA A 58 8.54 -17.04 0.26
N ARG A 59 9.67 -17.04 1.00
CA ARG A 59 10.88 -16.27 0.64
C ARG A 59 11.41 -16.65 -0.75
N ARG A 60 11.47 -17.94 -1.05
CA ARG A 60 11.94 -18.42 -2.36
C ARG A 60 11.05 -17.93 -3.51
N PHE A 61 9.73 -18.02 -3.36
CA PHE A 61 8.79 -17.60 -4.41
C PHE A 61 8.81 -16.09 -4.67
N LYS A 62 9.25 -15.26 -3.71
CA LYS A 62 9.48 -13.81 -3.94
C LYS A 62 10.56 -13.56 -5.01
N SER A 63 11.54 -14.45 -5.13
CA SER A 63 12.65 -14.28 -6.07
C SER A 63 12.33 -14.70 -7.51
N PHE A 64 11.27 -15.49 -7.70
CA PHE A 64 10.91 -16.06 -8.99
C PHE A 64 9.61 -15.48 -9.51
N ALA A 65 9.63 -14.95 -10.74
CA ALA A 65 8.44 -14.58 -11.47
C ALA A 65 7.82 -15.81 -12.18
N GLY A 66 6.52 -15.77 -12.39
CA GLY A 66 5.74 -16.83 -13.03
C GLY A 66 4.31 -16.38 -13.25
N VAL A 67 3.57 -17.06 -14.11
CA VAL A 67 2.16 -16.72 -14.40
C VAL A 67 1.32 -16.93 -13.15
N SER A 68 0.45 -15.96 -12.87
CA SER A 68 -0.51 -16.01 -11.78
C SER A 68 -1.63 -17.00 -12.10
N PHE A 69 -2.08 -17.73 -11.09
CA PHE A 69 -3.18 -18.68 -11.20
C PHE A 69 -4.54 -17.99 -11.05
N THR A 70 -4.56 -16.74 -10.56
CA THR A 70 -5.78 -15.94 -10.38
C THR A 70 -6.05 -14.96 -11.53
N GLY A 71 -5.09 -14.75 -12.42
CA GLY A 71 -5.29 -13.92 -13.61
C GLY A 71 -4.13 -13.95 -14.60
N SER A 72 -4.34 -13.40 -15.79
CA SER A 72 -3.37 -13.41 -16.91
C SER A 72 -2.28 -12.35 -16.72
N ARG A 73 -1.46 -12.52 -15.68
CA ARG A 73 -0.33 -11.64 -15.33
C ARG A 73 0.84 -12.46 -14.83
N ILE A 74 2.06 -12.02 -15.09
CA ILE A 74 3.26 -12.63 -14.52
C ILE A 74 3.62 -11.87 -13.24
N GLU A 75 3.73 -12.56 -12.13
CA GLU A 75 4.10 -11.95 -10.85
C GLU A 75 4.97 -12.89 -10.00
N SER A 76 5.70 -12.34 -9.03
CA SER A 76 6.46 -13.10 -8.04
C SER A 76 5.69 -13.23 -6.74
N GLY A 77 6.09 -14.18 -5.90
CA GLY A 77 5.48 -14.42 -4.60
C GLY A 77 4.54 -15.62 -4.62
N LEU A 78 4.26 -16.14 -3.43
CA LEU A 78 3.40 -17.31 -3.25
C LEU A 78 1.92 -16.98 -3.53
N GLU A 79 1.52 -15.72 -3.32
CA GLU A 79 0.15 -15.24 -3.51
C GLU A 79 -0.38 -15.47 -4.92
N ARG A 80 0.51 -15.46 -5.94
CA ARG A 80 0.14 -15.72 -7.33
C ARG A 80 -0.52 -17.07 -7.54
N LEU A 81 -0.23 -18.04 -6.68
CA LEU A 81 -0.78 -19.38 -6.79
C LEU A 81 -2.23 -19.45 -6.27
N GLY A 82 -2.74 -18.40 -5.62
CA GLY A 82 -4.11 -18.36 -5.13
C GLY A 82 -4.41 -19.36 -4.01
N LEU A 83 -3.39 -19.79 -3.26
CA LEU A 83 -3.53 -20.87 -2.26
C LEU A 83 -4.28 -20.45 -0.98
N GLY A 84 -4.57 -19.15 -0.83
CA GLY A 84 -5.09 -18.56 0.39
C GLY A 84 -3.99 -18.34 1.44
N ARG A 85 -4.40 -18.09 2.69
CA ARG A 85 -3.46 -17.88 3.79
C ARG A 85 -3.20 -19.19 4.52
N PRO A 86 -1.94 -19.61 4.68
CA PRO A 86 -1.55 -20.72 5.56
C PRO A 86 -1.76 -20.34 7.04
N PRO A 87 -1.76 -21.32 7.97
CA PRO A 87 -1.52 -22.76 7.77
C PRO A 87 -2.68 -23.49 7.06
N TYR A 88 -2.35 -24.55 6.31
CA TYR A 88 -3.33 -25.37 5.59
C TYR A 88 -3.63 -26.67 6.35
N GLY A 89 -4.89 -26.91 6.70
CA GLY A 89 -5.31 -28.22 7.22
C GLY A 89 -5.21 -29.32 6.16
N LYS A 90 -5.24 -30.59 6.59
CA LYS A 90 -5.07 -31.79 5.73
C LYS A 90 -5.89 -31.76 4.44
N THR A 91 -7.20 -31.57 4.54
CA THR A 91 -8.10 -31.52 3.36
C THR A 91 -7.69 -30.44 2.36
N ARG A 92 -7.19 -29.31 2.86
CA ARG A 92 -6.72 -28.21 2.00
C ARG A 92 -5.37 -28.54 1.35
N MET A 93 -4.47 -29.21 2.06
CA MET A 93 -3.21 -29.70 1.48
C MET A 93 -3.46 -30.71 0.37
N ASP A 94 -4.36 -31.67 0.58
CA ASP A 94 -4.75 -32.65 -0.46
C ASP A 94 -5.35 -31.96 -1.68
N HIS A 95 -6.22 -30.96 -1.46
CA HIS A 95 -6.76 -30.16 -2.54
C HIS A 95 -5.68 -29.39 -3.31
N ILE A 96 -4.75 -28.73 -2.62
CA ILE A 96 -3.63 -28.01 -3.24
C ILE A 96 -2.78 -28.96 -4.08
N ASN A 97 -2.43 -30.13 -3.54
CA ASN A 97 -1.66 -31.15 -4.25
C ASN A 97 -2.38 -31.64 -5.51
N GLY A 98 -3.69 -31.88 -5.42
CA GLY A 98 -4.53 -32.24 -6.57
C GLY A 98 -4.53 -31.18 -7.66
N VAL A 99 -4.72 -29.91 -7.29
CA VAL A 99 -4.71 -28.76 -8.22
C VAL A 99 -3.33 -28.61 -8.89
N MET A 100 -2.24 -28.73 -8.13
CA MET A 100 -0.88 -28.63 -8.67
C MET A 100 -0.58 -29.77 -9.65
N MET A 101 -1.00 -31.00 -9.31
CA MET A 101 -0.84 -32.17 -10.17
C MET A 101 -1.63 -32.02 -11.48
N GLN A 102 -2.87 -31.53 -11.41
CA GLN A 102 -3.67 -31.29 -12.61
C GLN A 102 -3.04 -30.22 -13.52
N ARG A 103 -2.60 -29.10 -12.95
CA ARG A 103 -1.93 -28.02 -13.70
C ARG A 103 -0.61 -28.48 -14.32
N ALA A 104 0.16 -29.32 -13.62
CA ALA A 104 1.42 -29.83 -14.13
C ALA A 104 1.25 -30.76 -15.35
N ARG A 105 0.11 -31.45 -15.46
CA ARG A 105 -0.23 -32.30 -16.61
C ARG A 105 -0.65 -31.49 -17.83
N ASP A 106 -1.30 -30.35 -17.63
CA ASP A 106 -1.83 -29.50 -18.69
C ASP A 106 -0.78 -28.52 -19.25
N ARG A 107 0.10 -29.06 -20.11
CA ARG A 107 1.20 -28.28 -20.73
C ARG A 107 0.70 -27.28 -21.77
N ALA A 108 -0.37 -27.61 -22.48
CA ALA A 108 -0.93 -26.72 -23.50
C ALA A 108 -1.47 -25.44 -22.85
N ARG A 109 -2.24 -25.60 -21.77
CA ARG A 109 -2.72 -24.46 -20.99
C ARG A 109 -1.59 -23.61 -20.42
N LEU A 110 -0.50 -24.22 -19.93
CA LEU A 110 0.66 -23.46 -19.45
C LEU A 110 1.22 -22.53 -20.54
N ILE A 111 1.31 -22.99 -21.78
CA ILE A 111 1.77 -22.17 -22.92
C ILE A 111 0.81 -21.00 -23.15
N THR A 112 -0.49 -21.28 -23.25
CA THR A 112 -1.52 -20.25 -23.45
C THR A 112 -1.54 -19.23 -22.32
N ASP A 113 -1.43 -19.66 -21.07
CA ASP A 113 -1.38 -18.80 -19.89
C ASP A 113 -0.15 -17.84 -19.96
N TRP A 114 1.01 -18.34 -20.43
CA TRP A 114 2.20 -17.51 -20.67
C TRP A 114 2.02 -16.51 -21.82
N GLU A 115 1.50 -16.96 -22.96
CA GLU A 115 1.22 -16.10 -24.12
C GLU A 115 0.25 -14.97 -23.77
N GLN A 116 -0.83 -15.30 -23.07
CA GLN A 116 -1.82 -14.32 -22.63
C GLN A 116 -1.25 -13.34 -21.61
N ALA A 117 -0.41 -13.82 -20.69
CA ALA A 117 0.18 -12.97 -19.64
C ALA A 117 1.32 -12.07 -20.16
N LEU A 118 2.07 -12.50 -21.18
CA LEU A 118 3.05 -11.66 -21.88
C LEU A 118 2.35 -10.57 -22.70
N GLY A 119 1.24 -10.93 -23.37
CA GLY A 119 0.50 -10.02 -24.26
C GLY A 119 1.29 -9.67 -25.53
N SER A 120 0.64 -8.94 -26.44
CA SER A 120 1.22 -8.51 -27.73
C SER A 120 1.94 -7.15 -27.68
N ASP A 121 2.10 -6.58 -26.49
CA ASP A 121 2.54 -5.21 -26.31
C ASP A 121 4.02 -5.18 -25.88
N GLU A 122 4.91 -4.89 -26.84
CA GLU A 122 6.37 -4.83 -26.65
C GLU A 122 6.81 -3.80 -25.60
N THR A 123 5.90 -2.91 -25.17
CA THR A 123 6.17 -1.93 -24.12
C THR A 123 6.05 -2.49 -22.70
N ARG A 124 5.56 -3.72 -22.53
CA ARG A 124 5.42 -4.38 -21.23
C ARG A 124 6.72 -5.00 -20.77
N GLY A 125 6.99 -4.88 -19.48
CA GLY A 125 8.24 -5.37 -18.90
C GLY A 125 8.11 -5.76 -17.44
N MET A 126 9.14 -6.41 -16.91
CA MET A 126 9.18 -6.79 -15.50
C MET A 126 9.35 -5.53 -14.63
N VAL A 127 8.30 -5.15 -13.90
CA VAL A 127 8.31 -4.00 -13.00
C VAL A 127 8.43 -4.48 -11.55
N GLU A 128 9.44 -3.99 -10.84
CA GLU A 128 9.56 -4.20 -9.40
C GLU A 128 8.62 -3.25 -8.64
N GLN A 129 7.92 -3.77 -7.64
CA GLN A 129 6.91 -3.05 -6.85
C GLN A 129 7.04 -3.41 -5.38
N VAL A 130 6.58 -2.52 -4.50
CA VAL A 130 6.34 -2.84 -3.09
C VAL A 130 4.83 -2.96 -2.89
N ALA A 131 4.36 -4.13 -2.49
CA ALA A 131 2.99 -4.38 -2.09
C ALA A 131 2.87 -4.25 -0.57
N ALA A 132 1.95 -3.42 -0.10
CA ALA A 132 1.65 -3.26 1.31
C ALA A 132 0.16 -3.50 1.56
N SER A 133 -0.16 -4.14 2.68
CA SER A 133 -1.56 -4.32 3.10
C SER A 133 -2.27 -2.98 3.29
N GLN A 134 -3.57 -2.92 2.98
CA GLN A 134 -4.39 -1.72 3.18
C GLN A 134 -4.41 -1.18 4.61
N LEU A 135 -4.07 -2.00 5.61
CA LEU A 135 -3.97 -1.58 7.02
C LEU A 135 -2.61 -0.97 7.40
N ALA A 136 -1.55 -1.17 6.61
CA ALA A 136 -0.24 -0.56 6.81
C ALA A 136 -0.21 0.93 6.45
N LEU A 137 -1.12 1.35 5.57
CA LEU A 137 -1.16 2.70 5.05
C LEU A 137 -1.93 3.63 6.00
N PRO A 138 -1.45 4.87 6.21
CA PRO A 138 -2.11 5.82 7.08
C PRO A 138 -3.49 6.14 6.49
N ARG A 139 -4.54 5.73 7.21
CA ARG A 139 -5.91 6.14 6.92
C ARG A 139 -6.06 7.59 7.36
N ASP A 140 -6.19 8.50 6.41
CA ASP A 140 -6.51 9.89 6.68
C ASP A 140 -7.97 10.01 7.13
N PHE A 141 -8.21 9.84 8.43
CA PHE A 141 -9.50 10.12 9.08
C PHE A 141 -9.74 11.63 9.24
N VAL A 142 -9.36 12.45 8.24
CA VAL A 142 -9.71 13.89 8.20
C VAL A 142 -11.23 14.08 8.05
N PHE A 143 -11.94 12.99 7.76
CA PHE A 143 -13.40 12.89 7.70
C PHE A 143 -14.11 13.42 8.95
N ARG A 144 -13.67 13.06 10.16
CA ARG A 144 -14.55 13.28 11.32
C ARG A 144 -14.66 14.76 11.69
N ASN A 145 -13.56 15.49 11.77
CA ASN A 145 -13.60 16.89 12.21
C ASN A 145 -14.19 17.82 11.15
N THR A 146 -14.00 17.52 9.86
CA THR A 146 -14.59 18.32 8.78
C THR A 146 -16.07 17.99 8.58
N ILE A 147 -16.48 16.72 8.67
CA ILE A 147 -17.91 16.35 8.69
C ILE A 147 -18.59 16.90 9.94
N LEU A 148 -17.99 16.77 11.12
CA LEU A 148 -18.55 17.39 12.33
C LEU A 148 -18.68 18.90 12.16
N ALA A 149 -17.69 19.58 11.59
CA ALA A 149 -17.79 21.03 11.37
C ALA A 149 -18.92 21.39 10.40
N VAL A 150 -19.12 20.61 9.35
CA VAL A 150 -20.25 20.78 8.40
C VAL A 150 -21.60 20.48 9.09
N LEU A 151 -21.67 19.42 9.90
CA LEU A 151 -22.88 19.08 10.67
C LEU A 151 -23.21 20.13 11.73
N TRP A 152 -22.21 20.65 12.45
CA TRP A 152 -22.39 21.74 13.43
C TRP A 152 -22.84 23.03 12.76
N GLN A 153 -22.32 23.35 11.57
CA GLN A 153 -22.80 24.48 10.79
C GLN A 153 -24.24 24.24 10.33
N ALA A 154 -24.55 23.08 9.76
CA ALA A 154 -25.93 22.74 9.34
C ALA A 154 -26.92 22.80 10.51
N TRP A 155 -26.52 22.34 11.70
CA TRP A 155 -27.30 22.44 12.92
C TRP A 155 -27.48 23.90 13.38
N PHE A 156 -26.41 24.69 13.44
CA PHE A 156 -26.48 26.10 13.83
C PHE A 156 -27.38 26.92 12.89
N TRP A 157 -27.23 26.72 11.58
CA TRP A 157 -28.09 27.35 10.57
C TRP A 157 -29.53 26.83 10.69
N GLY A 158 -29.75 25.53 10.86
CA GLY A 158 -31.08 24.93 11.05
C GLY A 158 -31.82 25.41 12.30
N VAL A 159 -31.11 25.61 13.41
CA VAL A 159 -31.69 26.18 14.64
C VAL A 159 -32.00 27.66 14.47
N SER A 160 -31.13 28.42 13.80
CA SER A 160 -31.37 29.84 13.51
C SER A 160 -32.58 30.04 12.58
N THR A 161 -32.72 29.22 11.54
CA THR A 161 -33.88 29.27 10.65
C THR A 161 -35.17 28.83 11.34
N PHE A 162 -35.11 27.81 12.19
CA PHE A 162 -36.25 27.35 12.99
C PHE A 162 -36.70 28.41 14.01
N GLY A 163 -35.76 29.05 14.71
CA GLY A 163 -36.05 30.14 15.65
C GLY A 163 -36.69 31.35 14.97
N PHE A 164 -36.22 31.72 13.78
CA PHE A 164 -36.80 32.81 12.99
C PHE A 164 -38.22 32.47 12.50
N LEU A 165 -38.48 31.21 12.08
CA LEU A 165 -39.80 30.73 11.71
C LEU A 165 -40.79 30.82 12.88
N MET A 166 -40.40 30.37 14.08
CA MET A 166 -41.24 30.43 15.29
C MET A 166 -41.54 31.89 15.70
N GLN A 167 -40.56 32.78 15.65
CA GLN A 167 -40.79 34.20 15.96
C GLN A 167 -41.69 34.90 14.93
N SER A 168 -41.70 34.41 13.69
CA SER A 168 -42.59 34.92 12.64
C SER A 168 -44.03 34.42 12.75
N SER A 169 -44.27 33.24 13.34
CA SER A 169 -45.64 32.70 13.51
C SER A 169 -46.42 33.42 14.60
N GLU A 170 -45.75 33.91 15.65
CA GLU A 170 -46.38 34.71 16.71
C GLU A 170 -46.77 36.13 16.26
N ARG A 171 -46.16 36.64 15.18
CA ARG A 171 -46.34 38.03 14.72
C ARG A 171 -47.28 38.18 13.51
N SER A 172 -48.18 37.21 13.30
CA SER A 172 -49.08 37.21 12.15
C SER A 172 -50.33 38.06 12.37
N SER A 173 -50.21 39.35 12.05
CA SER A 173 -51.30 40.17 11.51
C SER A 173 -50.87 40.69 10.13
N ARG A 174 -51.71 40.39 9.13
CA ARG A 174 -51.65 40.78 7.69
C ARG A 174 -50.63 40.05 6.80
N ASN A 175 -51.17 39.53 5.69
CA ASN A 175 -50.59 38.65 4.64
C ASN A 175 -49.29 39.12 3.94
N MET A 176 -48.70 40.25 4.33
CA MET A 176 -47.43 40.75 3.78
C MET A 176 -46.19 40.30 4.59
N SER A 177 -46.39 39.69 5.77
CA SER A 177 -45.30 39.24 6.66
C SER A 177 -44.61 37.93 6.19
N LEU A 178 -45.39 36.97 5.65
CA LEU A 178 -44.88 35.62 5.32
C LEU A 178 -43.93 35.60 4.11
N LYS A 179 -44.18 36.43 3.08
CA LYS A 179 -43.30 36.48 1.90
C LYS A 179 -41.96 37.12 2.24
N VAL A 180 -41.94 38.13 3.11
CA VAL A 180 -40.71 38.79 3.57
C VAL A 180 -39.90 37.88 4.48
N SER A 181 -40.55 37.12 5.37
CA SER A 181 -39.85 36.15 6.22
C SER A 181 -39.26 34.99 5.42
N LEU A 182 -39.95 34.49 4.39
CA LEU A 182 -39.40 33.49 3.46
C LEU A 182 -38.23 34.02 2.61
N LEU A 183 -38.28 35.29 2.18
CA LEU A 183 -37.18 35.91 1.45
C LEU A 183 -35.93 36.06 2.33
N MET A 184 -36.09 36.52 3.57
CA MET A 184 -34.99 36.64 4.54
C MET A 184 -34.40 35.26 4.89
N LEU A 185 -35.24 34.24 5.04
CA LEU A 185 -34.83 32.85 5.22
C LEU A 185 -33.99 32.35 4.03
N ALA A 186 -34.43 32.63 2.80
CA ALA A 186 -33.70 32.26 1.59
C ALA A 186 -32.35 32.97 1.49
N ILE A 187 -32.27 34.25 1.83
CA ILE A 187 -31.02 35.03 1.83
C ILE A 187 -30.04 34.48 2.89
N PHE A 188 -30.53 34.21 4.10
CA PHE A 188 -29.71 33.67 5.18
C PHE A 188 -29.20 32.27 4.86
N ALA A 189 -30.06 31.41 4.29
CA ALA A 189 -29.67 30.10 3.79
C ALA A 189 -28.67 30.18 2.62
N ALA A 190 -28.81 31.16 1.71
CA ALA A 190 -27.87 31.37 0.62
C ALA A 190 -26.49 31.82 1.13
N ILE A 191 -26.43 32.73 2.10
CA ILE A 191 -25.18 33.17 2.74
C ILE A 191 -24.52 32.00 3.49
N ALA A 192 -25.31 31.20 4.22
CA ALA A 192 -24.85 29.99 4.89
C ALA A 192 -24.21 28.99 3.92
N ALA A 193 -24.90 28.72 2.81
CA ALA A 193 -24.43 27.82 1.77
C ALA A 193 -23.12 28.36 1.16
N LEU A 194 -23.06 29.64 0.82
CA LEU A 194 -21.87 30.28 0.24
C LEU A 194 -20.66 30.21 1.19
N ALA A 195 -20.85 30.41 2.49
CA ALA A 195 -19.81 30.31 3.49
C ALA A 195 -19.30 28.87 3.72
N ALA A 196 -20.15 27.86 3.46
CA ALA A 196 -19.79 26.44 3.57
C ALA A 196 -19.03 25.91 2.34
N VAL A 197 -19.23 26.51 1.15
CA VAL A 197 -18.63 26.08 -0.12
C VAL A 197 -17.11 25.84 -0.04
N PRO A 198 -16.26 26.75 0.49
CA PRO A 198 -14.81 26.54 0.51
C PRO A 198 -14.39 25.33 1.36
N LYS A 199 -15.10 25.07 2.46
CA LYS A 199 -14.84 23.94 3.34
C LYS A 199 -15.34 22.63 2.72
N CYS A 200 -16.50 22.65 2.06
CA CYS A 200 -17.01 21.51 1.29
C CYS A 200 -16.09 21.17 0.11
N ILE A 201 -15.60 22.17 -0.63
CA ILE A 201 -14.60 21.97 -1.69
C ILE A 201 -13.32 21.36 -1.11
N LYS A 202 -12.81 21.88 0.02
CA LYS A 202 -11.62 21.31 0.68
C LYS A 202 -11.86 19.88 1.17
N ALA A 203 -13.04 19.59 1.72
CA ALA A 203 -13.43 18.26 2.18
C ALA A 203 -13.53 17.27 1.00
N LEU A 204 -14.17 17.69 -0.09
CA LEU A 204 -14.31 16.93 -1.32
C LEU A 204 -12.94 16.71 -1.99
N TRP A 205 -12.08 17.72 -2.01
CA TRP A 205 -10.73 17.62 -2.53
C TRP A 205 -9.89 16.63 -1.72
N LEU A 206 -9.95 16.70 -0.38
CA LEU A 206 -9.31 15.75 0.51
C LEU A 206 -9.89 14.33 0.36
N PHE A 207 -11.20 14.18 0.19
CA PHE A 207 -11.84 12.89 -0.06
C PHE A 207 -11.38 12.27 -1.37
N LEU A 208 -11.36 13.06 -2.45
CA LEU A 208 -10.93 12.58 -3.77
C LEU A 208 -9.44 12.28 -3.80
N TRP A 209 -8.61 13.03 -3.07
CA TRP A 209 -7.15 12.87 -3.08
C TRP A 209 -6.59 11.95 -1.99
N HIS A 210 -7.30 11.70 -0.89
CA HIS A 210 -6.84 10.86 0.24
C HIS A 210 -7.81 9.74 0.61
N GLY A 211 -8.96 9.62 -0.08
CA GLY A 211 -10.00 8.65 0.25
C GLY A 211 -9.66 7.20 -0.07
N SER A 212 -8.81 6.94 -1.07
CA SER A 212 -8.36 5.58 -1.41
C SER A 212 -6.96 5.29 -0.87
N VAL A 213 -6.78 4.05 -0.39
CA VAL A 213 -5.50 3.58 0.15
C VAL A 213 -4.39 3.63 -0.90
N ALA A 214 -4.73 3.39 -2.18
CA ALA A 214 -3.82 3.58 -3.32
C ALA A 214 -3.36 5.04 -3.48
N SER A 215 -4.24 6.02 -3.22
CA SER A 215 -3.83 7.42 -3.28
C SER A 215 -2.86 7.78 -2.15
N SER A 216 -3.11 7.30 -0.92
CA SER A 216 -2.19 7.49 0.22
C SER A 216 -0.79 6.93 -0.10
N MET A 217 -0.72 5.69 -0.63
CA MET A 217 0.54 5.09 -1.10
C MET A 217 1.24 5.93 -2.17
N LYS A 218 0.47 6.45 -3.14
CA LYS A 218 0.99 7.33 -4.19
C LYS A 218 1.57 8.63 -3.62
N GLN A 219 0.93 9.22 -2.61
CA GLN A 219 1.42 10.44 -1.97
C GLN A 219 2.71 10.19 -1.16
N ILE A 220 2.78 9.07 -0.43
CA ILE A 220 4.01 8.64 0.27
C ILE A 220 5.14 8.47 -0.76
N GLY A 221 4.89 7.76 -1.86
CA GLY A 221 5.86 7.58 -2.93
C GLY A 221 6.32 8.90 -3.54
N LYS A 222 5.41 9.87 -3.76
CA LYS A 222 5.78 11.22 -4.24
C LYS A 222 6.65 11.99 -3.25
N ALA A 223 6.32 11.94 -1.96
CA ALA A 223 7.12 12.57 -0.91
C ALA A 223 8.54 11.97 -0.89
N LEU A 224 8.63 10.65 -1.05
CA LEU A 224 9.88 9.92 -1.07
C LEU A 224 10.73 10.24 -2.30
N VAL A 225 10.18 10.16 -3.52
CA VAL A 225 10.91 10.49 -4.76
C VAL A 225 11.49 11.90 -4.71
N LYS A 226 10.69 12.89 -4.28
CA LYS A 226 11.17 14.27 -4.19
C LYS A 226 12.29 14.43 -3.17
N SER A 227 12.22 13.71 -2.06
CA SER A 227 13.25 13.77 -1.02
C SER A 227 14.53 13.05 -1.44
N LEU A 228 14.41 11.94 -2.18
CA LEU A 228 15.55 11.23 -2.75
C LEU A 228 16.23 12.03 -3.87
N ALA A 229 15.46 12.77 -4.69
CA ALA A 229 16.00 13.70 -5.68
C ALA A 229 16.75 14.86 -5.00
N GLN A 230 16.20 15.43 -3.92
CA GLN A 230 16.89 16.47 -3.13
C GLN A 230 18.18 15.95 -2.47
N ALA A 231 18.22 14.67 -2.11
CA ALA A 231 19.40 14.01 -1.56
C ALA A 231 20.43 13.60 -2.63
N GLU A 232 20.19 13.92 -3.90
CA GLU A 232 21.03 13.54 -5.05
C GLU A 232 21.24 12.02 -5.17
N VAL A 233 20.29 11.24 -4.65
CA VAL A 233 20.30 9.77 -4.74
C VAL A 233 19.63 9.30 -6.04
N ILE A 234 18.75 10.13 -6.59
CA ILE A 234 18.11 9.96 -7.88
C ILE A 234 18.54 11.12 -8.77
N GLU A 235 19.25 10.80 -9.84
CA GLU A 235 19.80 11.77 -10.80
C GLU A 235 18.83 11.98 -11.97
N THR A 236 17.98 10.99 -12.25
CA THR A 236 16.95 11.07 -13.30
C THR A 236 16.05 12.28 -13.10
N ASN A 237 15.77 12.99 -14.19
CA ASN A 237 14.95 14.20 -14.15
C ASN A 237 13.55 13.92 -13.58
N SER A 238 13.15 14.71 -12.58
CA SER A 238 11.84 14.60 -11.91
C SER A 238 10.62 14.58 -12.84
N ARG A 239 10.72 15.12 -14.07
CA ARG A 239 9.64 15.09 -15.08
C ARG A 239 9.42 13.71 -15.70
N GLN A 240 10.47 12.89 -15.76
CA GLN A 240 10.42 11.53 -16.30
C GLN A 240 9.93 10.52 -15.24
N LEU A 241 10.10 10.87 -13.96
CA LEU A 241 9.74 10.02 -12.84
C LEU A 241 8.23 10.04 -12.55
N LYS A 242 7.59 8.87 -12.61
CA LYS A 242 6.16 8.72 -12.30
C LYS A 242 5.94 7.63 -11.26
N VAL A 243 5.42 8.04 -10.10
CA VAL A 243 4.97 7.13 -9.05
C VAL A 243 3.60 6.56 -9.43
N VAL A 244 3.52 5.24 -9.54
CA VAL A 244 2.30 4.50 -9.87
C VAL A 244 1.92 3.66 -8.66
N ALA A 245 0.72 3.87 -8.13
CA ALA A 245 0.14 3.02 -7.10
C ALA A 245 -1.12 2.36 -7.66
N ARG A 246 -1.28 1.05 -7.43
CA ARG A 246 -2.43 0.26 -7.89
C ARG A 246 -2.97 -0.54 -6.73
N GLN A 247 -4.30 -0.66 -6.67
CA GLN A 247 -4.94 -1.60 -5.75
C GLN A 247 -4.91 -2.99 -6.39
N GLN A 248 -4.48 -3.98 -5.64
CA GLN A 248 -4.44 -5.38 -6.04
C GLN A 248 -5.60 -6.15 -5.39
N GLU A 249 -5.77 -7.42 -5.82
CA GLU A 249 -6.67 -8.37 -5.18
C GLU A 249 -6.38 -8.50 -3.67
N TYR A 250 -7.38 -8.91 -2.88
CA TYR A 250 -7.29 -9.09 -1.42
C TYR A 250 -6.95 -7.83 -0.61
N GLY A 251 -7.12 -6.64 -1.21
CA GLY A 251 -6.91 -5.38 -0.51
C GLY A 251 -5.43 -5.08 -0.23
N LEU A 252 -4.53 -5.54 -1.10
CA LEU A 252 -3.15 -5.08 -1.15
C LEU A 252 -3.05 -3.82 -2.04
N VAL A 253 -2.05 -2.98 -1.78
CA VAL A 253 -1.72 -1.83 -2.63
C VAL A 253 -0.27 -1.92 -3.02
N SER A 254 -0.02 -1.99 -4.33
CA SER A 254 1.33 -1.97 -4.88
C SER A 254 1.75 -0.58 -5.30
N CYS A 255 3.04 -0.28 -5.17
CA CYS A 255 3.67 0.96 -5.64
C CYS A 255 4.93 0.66 -6.45
N SER A 256 5.09 1.35 -7.58
CA SER A 256 6.27 1.27 -8.45
C SER A 256 6.67 2.65 -8.96
N LEU A 257 7.92 2.74 -9.44
CA LEU A 257 8.51 3.95 -10.01
C LEU A 257 8.82 3.74 -11.50
N LYS A 258 8.08 4.44 -12.38
CA LYS A 258 8.32 4.46 -13.83
C LYS A 258 9.27 5.60 -14.20
N GLY A 259 10.07 5.39 -15.25
CA GLY A 259 11.04 6.36 -15.78
C GLY A 259 12.40 6.39 -15.06
N ALA A 260 12.55 5.69 -13.94
CA ALA A 260 13.82 5.56 -13.22
C ALA A 260 14.68 4.42 -13.76
N THR A 261 16.01 4.56 -13.61
CA THR A 261 16.96 3.46 -13.84
C THR A 261 16.71 2.30 -12.87
N THR A 262 17.21 1.10 -13.19
CA THR A 262 17.08 -0.08 -12.32
C THR A 262 17.67 0.16 -10.93
N ARG A 263 18.81 0.86 -10.84
CA ARG A 263 19.46 1.21 -9.58
C ARG A 263 18.58 2.13 -8.73
N GLU A 264 18.13 3.25 -9.30
CA GLU A 264 17.28 4.22 -8.60
C GLU A 264 15.94 3.60 -8.18
N ARG A 265 15.38 2.73 -9.01
CA ARG A 265 14.17 1.98 -8.68
C ARG A 265 14.39 1.09 -7.46
N SER A 266 15.52 0.36 -7.38
CA SER A 266 15.85 -0.46 -6.21
C SER A 266 15.91 0.40 -4.95
N ILE A 267 16.63 1.53 -5.01
CA ILE A 267 16.80 2.44 -3.87
C ILE A 267 15.45 3.01 -3.43
N PHE A 268 14.60 3.42 -4.37
CA PHE A 268 13.26 3.91 -4.08
C PHE A 268 12.40 2.84 -3.38
N LEU A 269 12.42 1.61 -3.87
CA LEU A 269 11.61 0.52 -3.31
C LEU A 269 12.12 0.10 -1.93
N GLU A 270 13.43 0.05 -1.71
CA GLU A 270 14.04 -0.21 -0.40
C GLU A 270 13.66 0.89 0.61
N ALA A 271 13.81 2.16 0.22
CA ALA A 271 13.41 3.28 1.07
C ALA A 271 11.90 3.29 1.38
N LEU A 272 11.06 2.89 0.42
CA LEU A 272 9.62 2.78 0.62
C LEU A 272 9.28 1.63 1.57
N GLN A 273 9.99 0.50 1.46
CA GLN A 273 9.85 -0.63 2.37
C GLN A 273 10.26 -0.25 3.79
N GLU A 274 11.35 0.50 3.99
CA GLU A 274 11.75 0.98 5.32
C GLU A 274 10.66 1.88 5.95
N VAL A 275 10.04 2.76 5.17
CA VAL A 275 8.98 3.67 5.66
C VAL A 275 7.71 2.92 6.10
N LEU A 276 7.32 1.90 5.34
CA LEU A 276 6.09 1.14 5.54
C LEU A 276 6.27 -0.08 6.43
N GLY A 277 7.52 -0.50 6.63
CA GLY A 277 7.90 -1.66 7.41
C GLY A 277 7.86 -1.43 8.92
N PRO A 278 8.15 -2.48 9.70
CA PRO A 278 8.27 -2.37 11.15
C PRO A 278 9.42 -1.44 11.56
N ILE A 279 9.26 -0.76 12.69
CA ILE A 279 10.30 0.11 13.24
C ILE A 279 11.31 -0.74 13.99
N GLU A 280 12.50 -0.86 13.41
CA GLU A 280 13.65 -1.51 14.03
C GLU A 280 14.54 -0.49 14.75
N ASN A 281 15.59 0.00 14.09
CA ASN A 281 16.56 0.93 14.67
C ASN A 281 16.89 2.14 13.74
N PRO A 282 15.88 2.87 13.23
CA PRO A 282 16.12 4.03 12.38
C PRO A 282 16.74 5.18 13.18
N ARG A 283 17.60 5.98 12.54
CA ARG A 283 18.24 7.16 13.15
C ARG A 283 17.25 8.30 13.41
N TYR A 284 16.19 8.37 12.60
CA TYR A 284 15.09 9.32 12.78
C TYR A 284 13.75 8.60 12.59
N VAL A 285 12.74 9.03 13.35
CA VAL A 285 11.37 8.51 13.27
C VAL A 285 10.42 9.67 13.01
N LEU A 286 9.52 9.50 12.05
CA LEU A 286 8.39 10.39 11.83
C LEU A 286 7.23 9.95 12.74
N VAL A 287 6.66 10.94 13.43
CA VAL A 287 5.58 10.72 14.40
C VAL A 287 4.39 11.53 13.94
N ARG A 288 3.31 10.81 13.63
CA ARG A 288 2.03 11.39 13.31
C ARG A 288 1.09 11.25 14.49
N LYS A 289 0.47 12.35 14.90
CA LYS A 289 -0.59 12.36 15.90
C LYS A 289 -1.90 12.66 15.20
N SER A 290 -2.81 11.69 15.22
CA SER A 290 -4.14 11.82 14.62
C SER A 290 -5.19 11.72 15.73
N PRO A 291 -6.12 12.68 15.82
CA PRO A 291 -7.20 12.59 16.81
C PRO A 291 -8.12 11.42 16.46
N LEU A 292 -8.34 10.51 17.41
CA LEU A 292 -9.25 9.36 17.31
C LEU A 292 -10.20 9.37 18.50
N GLY A 293 -11.29 10.13 18.40
CA GLY A 293 -12.24 10.26 19.52
C GLY A 293 -11.69 11.22 20.56
N TRP A 294 -11.71 10.74 21.79
CA TRP A 294 -11.08 11.36 22.96
C TRP A 294 -9.61 10.91 23.13
N LEU A 295 -9.13 9.93 22.34
CA LEU A 295 -7.74 9.50 22.34
C LEU A 295 -6.94 10.07 21.16
N MET A 296 -5.62 10.15 21.34
CA MET A 296 -4.68 10.50 20.27
C MET A 296 -4.02 9.23 19.73
N ARG A 297 -4.31 8.87 18.48
CA ARG A 297 -3.60 7.80 17.78
C ARG A 297 -2.23 8.30 17.35
N LYS A 298 -1.20 7.53 17.69
CA LYS A 298 0.17 7.77 17.24
C LYS A 298 0.52 6.74 16.17
N ASP A 299 0.86 7.21 14.98
CA ASP A 299 1.44 6.38 13.93
C ASP A 299 2.90 6.78 13.75
N TYR A 300 3.76 5.78 13.62
CA TYR A 300 5.20 5.93 13.56
C TYR A 300 5.70 5.39 12.24
N HIS A 301 6.61 6.11 11.59
CA HIS A 301 7.25 5.70 10.35
C HIS A 301 8.76 5.92 10.45
N ALA A 302 9.55 4.96 9.95
CA ALA A 302 10.99 5.15 9.87
C ALA A 302 11.34 6.18 8.78
N VAL A 303 12.39 6.98 9.03
CA VAL A 303 13.02 7.75 7.95
C VAL A 303 14.04 6.85 7.26
N PRO A 304 13.96 6.69 5.92
CA PRO A 304 14.86 5.81 5.17
C PRO A 304 16.34 6.12 5.37
N ALA A 305 17.19 5.10 5.32
CA ALA A 305 18.63 5.24 5.46
C ALA A 305 19.26 6.32 4.54
N PRO A 306 18.91 6.44 3.24
CA PRO A 306 19.45 7.50 2.39
C PRO A 306 19.11 8.92 2.87
N LEU A 307 17.93 9.10 3.48
CA LEU A 307 17.43 10.38 3.96
C LEU A 307 17.81 10.66 5.42
N ALA A 308 18.22 9.63 6.16
CA ALA A 308 18.61 9.69 7.56
C ALA A 308 20.10 10.05 7.75
N ARG A 309 20.86 10.25 6.67
CA ARG A 309 22.30 10.60 6.72
C ARG A 309 22.55 11.91 7.47
N ASN A 310 21.76 12.94 7.18
CA ASN A 310 21.94 14.28 7.71
C ASN A 310 20.60 14.80 8.25
N LYS A 311 20.63 15.65 9.28
CA LYS A 311 19.42 16.24 9.86
C LYS A 311 18.62 17.03 8.82
N GLU A 312 19.32 17.73 7.92
CA GLU A 312 18.71 18.53 6.85
C GLU A 312 17.88 17.70 5.87
N LEU A 313 18.40 16.54 5.45
CA LEU A 313 17.68 15.62 4.56
C LEU A 313 16.47 15.00 5.25
N ALA A 314 16.61 14.60 6.52
CA ALA A 314 15.51 14.06 7.30
C ALA A 314 14.41 15.12 7.52
N GLU A 315 14.79 16.38 7.75
CA GLU A 315 13.86 17.49 7.89
C GLU A 315 13.22 17.88 6.56
N HIS A 316 13.95 17.79 5.44
CA HIS A 316 13.37 17.91 4.11
C HIS A 316 12.32 16.83 3.87
N PHE A 317 12.62 15.57 4.17
CA PHE A 317 11.65 14.49 4.08
C PHE A 317 10.42 14.74 4.96
N ARG A 318 10.59 15.23 6.19
CA ARG A 318 9.45 15.64 7.05
C ARG A 318 8.60 16.72 6.40
N ARG A 319 9.21 17.75 5.79
CA ARG A 319 8.47 18.82 5.07
C ARG A 319 7.70 18.27 3.87
N MET A 320 8.32 17.37 3.11
CA MET A 320 7.66 16.72 1.97
C MET A 320 6.52 15.81 2.42
N TRP A 321 6.72 15.05 3.49
CA TRP A 321 5.68 14.26 4.13
C TRP A 321 4.51 15.13 4.60
N ALA A 322 4.80 16.26 5.25
CA ALA A 322 3.78 17.22 5.68
C ALA A 322 2.94 17.77 4.52
N ARG A 323 3.57 18.00 3.37
CA ARG A 323 2.90 18.51 2.16
C ARG A 323 2.03 17.45 1.48
N TYR A 324 2.47 16.20 1.41
CA TYR A 324 1.83 15.16 0.60
C TYR A 324 0.94 14.21 1.40
N VAL A 325 1.27 13.94 2.66
CA VAL A 325 0.61 12.93 3.51
C VAL A 325 -0.07 13.60 4.70
N GLY A 326 0.60 14.51 5.38
CA GLY A 326 0.03 15.26 6.50
C GLY A 326 1.03 15.57 7.61
N PRO A 327 0.63 16.39 8.61
CA PRO A 327 1.54 16.95 9.60
C PRO A 327 2.22 15.86 10.44
N THR A 328 3.55 15.95 10.54
CA THR A 328 4.39 15.02 11.30
C THR A 328 5.51 15.74 12.03
N GLN A 329 5.95 15.13 13.14
CA GLN A 329 7.12 15.53 13.91
C GLN A 329 8.28 14.58 13.60
N LEU A 330 9.50 15.11 13.54
CA LEU A 330 10.72 14.33 13.37
C LEU A 330 11.39 14.14 14.74
N VAL A 331 11.69 12.90 15.10
CA VAL A 331 12.36 12.56 16.37
C VAL A 331 13.68 11.89 16.08
N TYR A 332 14.76 12.40 16.66
CA TYR A 332 16.08 11.78 16.62
C TYR A 332 16.19 10.69 17.68
N THR A 333 16.68 9.50 17.32
CA THR A 333 16.61 8.32 18.20
C THR A 333 17.91 8.00 18.93
N ARG A 334 19.01 8.70 18.65
CA ARG A 334 20.34 8.39 19.22
C ARG A 334 20.66 9.09 20.54
N THR A 335 19.77 9.93 21.05
CA THR A 335 19.87 10.47 22.43
C THR A 335 19.20 9.51 23.43
N PRO A 336 19.49 9.59 24.74
CA PRO A 336 18.82 8.78 25.76
C PRO A 336 17.28 8.87 25.68
N GLU A 337 16.74 10.08 25.52
CA GLU A 337 15.31 10.33 25.40
C GLU A 337 14.77 9.73 24.08
N GLY A 338 15.54 9.87 23.00
CA GLY A 338 15.22 9.33 21.69
C GLY A 338 15.19 7.80 21.66
N ARG A 339 16.08 7.13 22.39
CA ARG A 339 16.10 5.67 22.54
C ARG A 339 14.88 5.17 23.30
N SER A 340 14.51 5.84 24.41
CA SER A 340 13.27 5.54 25.14
C SER A 340 12.03 5.70 24.23
N PHE A 341 12.01 6.74 23.41
CA PHE A 341 10.96 6.95 22.41
C PHE A 341 10.93 5.84 21.35
N LEU A 342 12.09 5.44 20.84
CA LEU A 342 12.22 4.36 19.86
C LEU A 342 11.70 3.04 20.40
N LEU A 343 11.97 2.69 21.66
CA LEU A 343 11.43 1.49 22.29
C LEU A 343 9.90 1.50 22.31
N LYS A 344 9.28 2.63 22.66
CA LYS A 344 7.82 2.80 22.60
C LYS A 344 7.28 2.67 21.17
N ALA A 345 7.96 3.26 20.19
CA ALA A 345 7.59 3.17 18.78
C ALA A 345 7.71 1.73 18.26
N ARG A 346 8.77 1.01 18.64
CA ARG A 346 9.00 -0.39 18.28
C ARG A 346 7.95 -1.31 18.88
N ALA A 347 7.63 -1.18 20.17
CA ALA A 347 6.56 -1.95 20.80
C ALA A 347 5.20 -1.73 20.09
N HIS A 348 4.88 -0.48 19.74
CA HIS A 348 3.64 -0.16 19.03
C HIS A 348 3.64 -0.64 17.57
N SER A 349 4.80 -0.67 16.93
CA SER A 349 4.99 -1.16 15.56
C SER A 349 4.95 -2.69 15.49
N MET A 350 5.56 -3.39 16.45
CA MET A 350 5.56 -4.87 16.53
C MET A 350 4.14 -5.41 16.71
N ALA A 351 3.32 -4.80 17.57
CA ALA A 351 1.91 -5.16 17.70
C ALA A 351 1.12 -5.01 16.39
N LYS A 352 1.58 -4.15 15.47
CA LYS A 352 0.98 -3.92 14.15
C LYS A 352 1.61 -4.77 13.04
N SER A 353 2.89 -5.15 13.16
CA SER A 353 3.66 -5.81 12.09
C SER A 353 3.28 -7.27 11.88
N PHE A 354 2.77 -7.96 12.90
CA PHE A 354 2.21 -9.32 12.75
C PHE A 354 1.06 -9.40 11.74
N GLN A 355 0.48 -8.25 11.33
CA GLN A 355 -0.60 -8.17 10.34
C GLN A 355 -0.22 -7.38 9.06
N ARG A 356 0.95 -6.74 9.00
CA ARG A 356 1.22 -5.59 8.09
C ARG A 356 2.65 -5.56 7.55
N GLN A 357 3.04 -6.54 6.73
CA GLN A 357 4.32 -6.48 6.04
C GLN A 357 4.19 -5.78 4.68
N ALA A 358 5.12 -4.89 4.38
CA ALA A 358 5.35 -4.33 3.05
C ALA A 358 6.38 -5.22 2.36
N GLU A 359 5.98 -5.87 1.27
CA GLU A 359 6.79 -6.86 0.58
C GLU A 359 7.19 -6.39 -0.80
N ARG A 360 8.46 -6.63 -1.17
CA ARG A 360 8.95 -6.39 -2.52
C ARG A 360 8.52 -7.55 -3.41
N LEU A 361 7.75 -7.23 -4.44
CA LEU A 361 7.27 -8.17 -5.45
C LEU A 361 7.66 -7.66 -6.84
N ARG A 362 7.78 -8.57 -7.80
CA ARG A 362 7.99 -8.28 -9.22
C ARG A 362 6.70 -8.62 -9.96
N SER A 363 6.26 -7.76 -10.86
CA SER A 363 5.08 -8.00 -11.70
C SER A 363 5.33 -7.50 -13.13
N TRP A 364 4.93 -8.27 -14.11
CA TRP A 364 4.90 -7.89 -15.52
C TRP A 364 3.73 -6.95 -15.78
N GLN A 365 4.01 -5.79 -16.37
CA GLN A 365 3.03 -4.72 -16.58
C GLN A 365 3.28 -3.90 -17.82
#